data_AF-A0A2P8L6I2-F1
#
_entry.id   AF-A0A2P8L6I2-F1
#
_cell.length_a   1.000
_cell.length_b   1.000
_cell.length_c   1.000
_cell.angle_alpha   90.00
_cell.angle_beta   90.00
_cell.angle_gamma   90.00
#
_symmetry.space_group_name_H-M   'P 1'
#
loop_
_entity.id
_entity.type
_entity.pdbx_description
1 polymer ?
#
loop_
_entity_poly.entity_id
_entity_poly.type
_entity_poly.pdbx_seq_one_letter_code
_entity_poly.pdbx_strand_id
1 'polypeptide(L)' 'MIHRNAQFLAVIDNDTKVAILDSIAVRNGITAEEAYAEVTGLEAENLLDYLVGSVRGATSILMQRRGM' A
#
# COMPACT_ATOMS: atom_id res chain seq x y z
N MET A 1 2.48 5.69 16.93
CA MET A 1 3.54 4.98 16.18
C MET A 1 3.25 5.22 14.72
N ILE A 2 4.18 5.76 13.93
CA ILE A 2 3.89 5.99 12.50
C ILE A 2 4.00 4.65 11.79
N HIS A 3 2.89 4.21 11.20
CA HIS A 3 2.81 2.93 10.49
C HIS A 3 3.74 2.92 9.27
N ARG A 4 4.51 1.85 9.09
CA ARG A 4 5.45 1.70 7.95
C ARG A 4 4.74 1.86 6.61
N ASN A 5 3.52 1.37 6.49
CA ASN A 5 2.68 1.53 5.30
C ASN A 5 2.37 3.01 5.05
N ALA A 6 1.97 3.77 6.09
CA ALA A 6 1.69 5.19 5.96
C ALA A 6 2.94 6.00 5.57
N GLN A 7 4.11 5.65 6.12
CA GLN A 7 5.39 6.26 5.73
C GLN A 7 5.70 5.99 4.26
N PHE A 8 5.56 4.74 3.82
CA PHE A 8 5.78 4.36 2.43
C PHE A 8 4.85 5.11 1.48
N LEU A 9 3.55 5.09 1.75
CA LEU A 9 2.54 5.76 0.92
C LEU A 9 2.70 7.29 0.90
N ALA A 10 3.39 7.88 1.88
CA ALA A 10 3.66 9.32 1.92
C ALA A 10 4.89 9.75 1.10
N VAL A 11 5.82 8.84 0.78
CA VAL A 11 7.09 9.17 0.09
C VAL A 11 7.14 8.73 -1.37
N ILE A 12 6.13 8.00 -1.83
CA ILE A 12 5.98 7.58 -3.23
C ILE A 12 5.17 8.61 -4.01
N ASP A 13 5.28 8.58 -5.34
CA ASP A 13 4.47 9.43 -6.20
C ASP A 13 2.98 9.05 -6.15
N ASN A 14 2.13 10.03 -6.48
CA ASN A 14 0.69 9.88 -6.37
C ASN A 14 0.14 8.80 -7.31
N ASP A 15 0.69 8.65 -8.50
CA ASP A 15 0.22 7.66 -9.48
C ASP A 15 0.48 6.23 -8.97
N THR A 16 1.67 5.98 -8.42
CA THR A 16 2.01 4.71 -7.78
C THR A 16 1.15 4.45 -6.54
N LYS A 17 0.90 5.48 -5.72
CA LYS A 17 0.00 5.37 -4.57
C LYS A 17 -1.41 4.96 -4.99
N VAL A 18 -1.96 5.63 -6.00
CA VAL A 18 -3.29 5.32 -6.54
C VAL A 18 -3.33 3.89 -7.08
N ALA A 19 -2.33 3.47 -7.88
CA ALA A 19 -2.28 2.12 -8.42
C ALA A 19 -2.23 1.02 -7.34
N ILE A 20 -1.50 1.26 -6.25
CA ILE A 20 -1.45 0.34 -5.10
C ILE A 20 -2.81 0.28 -4.40
N LEU A 21 -3.41 1.43 -4.08
CA LEU A 21 -4.68 1.49 -3.38
C LEU A 21 -5.83 0.91 -4.21
N ASP A 22 -5.87 1.18 -5.52
CA ASP A 22 -6.83 0.60 -6.45
C ASP A 22 -6.72 -0.92 -6.52
N SER A 23 -5.49 -1.46 -6.54
CA SER A 23 -5.27 -2.91 -6.53
C SER A 23 -5.84 -3.57 -5.26
N ILE A 24 -5.80 -2.89 -4.13
CA ILE A 24 -6.32 -3.37 -2.84
C ILE A 24 -7.84 -3.21 -2.82
N ALA A 25 -8.33 -2.05 -3.25
CA ALA A 25 -9.75 -1.71 -3.35
C ALA A 25 -10.51 -2.74 -4.20
N VAL A 26 -10.02 -3.03 -5.41
CA VAL A 26 -10.62 -4.03 -6.32
C VAL A 26 -10.66 -5.43 -5.69
N ARG A 27 -9.61 -5.82 -4.98
CA ARG A 27 -9.54 -7.15 -4.34
C ARG A 27 -10.54 -7.30 -3.19
N ASN A 28 -10.70 -6.24 -2.40
CA ASN A 28 -11.52 -6.26 -1.19
C ASN A 28 -12.96 -5.75 -1.41
N GLY A 29 -13.28 -5.26 -2.61
CA GLY A 29 -14.61 -4.71 -2.92
C GLY A 29 -14.91 -3.40 -2.19
N ILE A 30 -13.88 -2.61 -1.91
CA ILE A 30 -13.94 -1.34 -1.19
C ILE A 30 -13.45 -0.19 -2.08
N THR A 31 -13.56 1.05 -1.60
CA THR A 31 -13.02 2.25 -2.24
C THR A 31 -11.52 2.43 -1.99
N ALA A 32 -10.87 3.28 -2.77
CA ALA A 32 -9.46 3.63 -2.55
C ALA A 32 -9.24 4.36 -1.22
N GLU A 33 -10.21 5.19 -0.79
CA GLU A 33 -10.19 5.84 0.53
C GLU A 33 -10.27 4.82 1.67
N GLU A 34 -11.16 3.83 1.57
CA GLU A 34 -11.28 2.74 2.55
C GLU A 34 -10.02 1.87 2.56
N ALA A 35 -9.45 1.57 1.39
CA ALA A 35 -8.19 0.84 1.29
C ALA A 35 -7.04 1.60 1.97
N TYR A 36 -7.00 2.93 1.82
CA TYR A 36 -6.00 3.77 2.51
C TYR A 36 -6.19 3.73 4.02
N ALA A 37 -7.42 3.87 4.51
CA ALA A 37 -7.72 3.79 5.94
C ALA A 37 -7.34 2.43 6.53
N GLU A 38 -7.64 1.34 5.81
CA GLU A 38 -7.34 -0.04 6.18
C GLU A 38 -5.82 -0.25 6.34
N VAL A 39 -5.04 0.08 5.30
CA VAL A 39 -3.59 -0.21 5.31
C VAL A 39 -2.76 0.77 6.15
N THR A 40 -3.35 1.86 6.64
CA THR A 40 -2.69 2.82 7.53
C THR A 40 -3.19 2.77 8.97
N GLY A 41 -4.21 1.94 9.24
CA GLY A 41 -4.79 1.73 10.56
C GLY A 41 -3.80 1.08 11.55
N LEU A 42 -4.04 1.27 12.85
CA LEU A 42 -3.13 0.80 13.91
C LEU A 42 -2.87 -0.72 13.89
N GLU A 43 -3.85 -1.50 13.44
CA GLU A 43 -3.77 -2.96 13.34
C GLU A 43 -3.46 -3.43 11.91
N ALA A 44 -3.04 -2.54 11.01
CA ALA A 44 -2.74 -2.89 9.64
C ALA A 44 -1.57 -3.88 9.55
N GLU A 45 -1.76 -4.93 8.74
CA GLU A 45 -0.70 -5.86 8.38
C GLU A 45 0.33 -5.20 7.45
N ASN A 46 1.36 -5.94 7.03
CA ASN A 46 2.30 -5.42 6.04
C ASN A 46 1.57 -5.13 4.72
N LEU A 47 1.85 -3.99 4.09
CA LEU A 47 1.24 -3.62 2.80
C LEU A 47 1.32 -4.72 1.73
N LEU A 48 2.40 -5.52 1.72
CA LEU A 48 2.60 -6.60 0.75
C LEU A 48 1.62 -7.77 0.92
N ASP A 49 0.99 -7.91 2.08
CA ASP A 49 -0.01 -8.96 2.37
C ASP A 49 -1.39 -8.61 1.77
N TYR A 50 -1.63 -7.31 1.57
CA TYR A 50 -2.81 -6.81 0.84
C TYR A 50 -2.67 -6.94 -0.69
N LEU A 51 -1.45 -7.06 -1.19
CA LEU A 51 -1.15 -7.06 -2.62
C LEU A 51 -0.91 -8.46 -3.19
N VAL A 52 -1.21 -8.62 -4.49
CA VAL A 52 -0.98 -9.86 -5.25
C VAL A 52 -0.36 -9.56 -6.61
N GLY A 53 0.18 -10.60 -7.26
CA GLY A 53 0.67 -10.52 -8.64
C GLY A 53 1.79 -9.51 -8.85
N SER A 54 1.75 -8.81 -9.98
CA SER A 54 2.78 -7.86 -10.40
C SER A 54 2.86 -6.63 -9.49
N VAL A 55 1.74 -6.14 -8.96
CA VAL A 55 1.69 -4.96 -8.08
C VAL A 55 2.43 -5.24 -6.76
N ARG A 56 2.29 -6.45 -6.19
CA ARG A 56 3.06 -6.87 -5.01
C ARG A 56 4.57 -6.84 -5.28
N GLY A 57 4.99 -7.44 -6.40
CA GLY A 57 6.40 -7.48 -6.78
C GLY A 57 7.00 -6.09 -6.99
N ALA A 58 6.30 -5.23 -7.74
CA ALA A 58 6.72 -3.86 -7.98
C ALA A 58 6.81 -3.05 -6.67
N THR A 59 5.82 -3.19 -5.78
CA THR A 59 5.78 -2.52 -4.48
C THR A 59 6.94 -2.95 -3.58
N SER A 60 7.25 -4.25 -3.53
CA SER A 60 8.36 -4.79 -2.75
C SER A 60 9.72 -4.19 -3.18
N ILE A 61 9.96 -4.08 -4.50
CA ILE A 61 11.17 -3.45 -5.04
C ILE A 61 11.22 -1.96 -4.67
N LEU A 62 10.08 -1.27 -4.74
CA LEU A 62 10.00 0.14 -4.41
C LEU A 62 10.29 0.39 -2.92
N MET A 63 9.76 -0.44 -2.02
CA MET A 63 10.05 -0.39 -0.58
C MET A 63 11.54 -0.60 -0.30
N GLN A 64 12.16 -1.61 -0.92
CA GLN A 64 13.61 -1.85 -0.78
C GLN A 64 14.44 -0.65 -1.24
N ARG A 65 14.10 -0.02 -2.38
CA ARG A 65 14.80 1.18 -2.88
C ARG A 65 14.69 2.39 -1.94
N ARG A 66 13.66 2.43 -1.11
CA ARG A 66 13.43 3.49 -0.11
C ARG A 66 13.98 3.13 1.28
N GLY A 67 14.62 1.97 1.43
CA GLY A 67 15.20 1.49 2.70
C GLY A 67 14.16 1.03 3.72
N MET A 68 13.00 0.54 3.27
CA MET A 68 11.90 0.08 4.13
C MET A 68 11.81 -1.43 4.23
#